data_AF-A0A955ZHP0-F1
#
_entry.id   AF-A0A955ZHP0-F1
#
_cell.length_a   1.000
_cell.length_b   1.000
_cell.length_c   1.000
_cell.angle_alpha   90.00
_cell.angle_beta   90.00
_cell.angle_gamma   90.00
#
_symmetry.space_group_name_H-M   'P 1'
#
loop_
_entity.id
_entity.type
_entity.pdbx_description
1 polymer ?
#
loop_
_entity_poly.entity_id
_entity_poly.type
_entity_poly.pdbx_seq_one_letter_code
_entity_poly.pdbx_strand_id
1 'polypeptide(L)'
;MTRLRALCLLIAVALTLALAGCSRNEDLPTGTDDAGRPVDPALLAFLSRARSAHHIADGAEEKDDLGRAVEVLRGLVAGPLPSGNPPEVREVLSDTRARLADLESRRGNFDKAARDVDDGLELATETTYFRGHLFEVRGLVEERRAKALEKEEKTSEAQAAKKRALDAFEESMKIQAEVIKKAVPTEAGP
;
A
#
# COMPACT_ATOMS: atom_id res chain seq x y z
N MET A 1 -22.07 -11.49 56.90
CA MET A 1 -21.20 -12.38 56.10
C MET A 1 -21.99 -13.57 55.51
N THR A 2 -23.10 -13.33 54.82
CA THR A 2 -23.98 -14.42 54.31
C THR A 2 -24.46 -14.21 52.87
N ARG A 3 -24.05 -13.13 52.19
CA ARG A 3 -24.45 -12.83 50.80
C ARG A 3 -23.38 -13.14 49.74
N LEU A 4 -22.24 -13.71 50.14
CA LEU A 4 -21.09 -13.96 49.25
C LEU A 4 -20.95 -15.42 48.77
N ARG A 5 -21.92 -16.29 49.09
CA ARG A 5 -21.87 -17.73 48.72
C ARG A 5 -22.85 -18.14 47.62
N ALA A 6 -23.76 -17.26 47.22
CA ALA A 6 -24.82 -17.59 46.24
C ALA A 6 -24.45 -17.28 44.77
N LEU A 7 -23.37 -16.52 44.52
CA LEU A 7 -23.01 -16.10 43.16
C LEU A 7 -22.05 -17.06 42.45
N CYS A 8 -21.45 -18.03 43.15
CA CYS A 8 -20.52 -19.00 42.57
C CYS A 8 -21.19 -20.22 41.93
N LEU A 9 -22.50 -20.43 42.10
CA LEU A 9 -23.18 -21.62 41.59
C LEU A 9 -23.94 -21.42 40.25
N LEU A 10 -23.97 -20.20 39.72
CA LEU A 10 -24.64 -19.89 38.44
C LEU A 10 -23.69 -19.84 37.23
N ILE A 11 -22.37 -19.87 37.45
CA ILE A 11 -21.37 -19.83 36.37
C ILE A 11 -21.06 -21.24 35.83
N ALA A 12 -21.40 -22.30 36.57
CA ALA A 12 -21.04 -23.68 36.21
C ALA A 12 -21.99 -24.36 35.20
N VAL A 13 -23.18 -23.82 34.93
CA VAL A 13 -24.19 -24.46 34.05
C VAL A 13 -24.23 -23.83 32.65
N ALA A 14 -23.65 -22.65 32.46
CA ALA A 14 -23.58 -22.01 31.14
C ALA A 14 -22.40 -22.52 30.26
N LEU A 15 -21.58 -23.45 30.77
CA LEU A 15 -20.35 -23.90 30.09
C LEU A 15 -20.47 -25.25 29.37
N THR A 16 -21.65 -25.90 29.34
CA THR A 16 -21.81 -27.26 28.81
C THR A 16 -22.67 -27.40 27.54
N LEU A 17 -23.06 -26.29 26.89
CA LEU A 17 -23.99 -26.31 25.73
C LEU A 17 -23.42 -25.83 24.38
N ALA A 18 -22.09 -25.70 24.25
CA ALA A 18 -21.45 -25.27 23.00
C ALA A 18 -20.68 -26.40 22.27
N LEU A 19 -21.08 -27.67 22.43
CA LEU A 19 -20.44 -28.84 21.79
C LEU A 19 -21.37 -29.62 20.84
N ALA A 20 -22.30 -28.96 20.16
CA ALA A 20 -23.13 -29.61 19.14
C ALA A 20 -23.30 -28.70 17.92
N GLY A 21 -22.58 -28.99 16.84
CA GLY A 21 -22.78 -28.31 15.55
C GLY A 21 -21.65 -28.44 14.53
N CYS A 22 -21.02 -29.60 14.38
CA CYS A 22 -20.17 -29.90 13.22
C CYS A 22 -20.90 -30.90 12.32
N SER A 23 -21.83 -30.44 11.48
CA SER A 23 -22.26 -31.17 10.30
C SER A 23 -21.39 -30.72 9.12
N ARG A 24 -20.41 -31.54 8.78
CA ARG A 24 -19.57 -31.44 7.60
C ARG A 24 -20.45 -31.70 6.38
N ASN A 25 -20.82 -30.65 5.66
CA ASN A 25 -21.42 -30.76 4.33
C ASN A 25 -20.27 -30.85 3.33
N GLU A 26 -19.93 -32.07 2.92
CA GLU A 26 -19.12 -32.31 1.74
C GLU A 26 -20.05 -32.33 0.55
N ASP A 27 -20.14 -31.20 -0.15
CA ASP A 27 -20.49 -31.11 -1.56
C ASP A 27 -20.33 -29.63 -1.95
N LEU A 28 -19.08 -29.22 -2.17
CA LEU A 28 -18.77 -27.97 -2.85
C LEU A 28 -18.20 -28.29 -4.24
N PRO A 29 -18.64 -27.54 -5.26
CA PRO A 29 -18.33 -27.82 -6.65
C PRO A 29 -16.82 -27.74 -6.88
N THR A 30 -16.33 -28.63 -7.74
CA THR A 30 -14.98 -28.66 -8.31
C THR A 30 -14.67 -27.36 -9.05
N GLY A 31 -14.38 -26.30 -8.30
CA GLY A 31 -13.83 -25.05 -8.77
C GLY A 31 -12.32 -25.19 -8.85
N THR A 32 -11.82 -25.38 -10.06
CA THR A 32 -10.48 -25.02 -10.57
C THR A 32 -9.36 -24.82 -9.52
N ASP A 33 -8.59 -25.88 -9.27
CA ASP A 33 -7.12 -25.93 -9.15
C ASP A 33 -6.33 -24.74 -8.54
N ASP A 34 -6.75 -24.17 -7.40
CA ASP A 34 -5.83 -23.31 -6.61
C ASP A 34 -5.88 -23.53 -5.08
N ALA A 35 -6.78 -24.38 -4.59
CA ALA A 35 -6.97 -24.65 -3.15
C ALA A 35 -5.84 -25.46 -2.47
N GLY A 36 -4.69 -25.65 -3.12
CA GLY A 36 -3.64 -26.56 -2.67
C GLY A 36 -2.21 -26.07 -2.84
N ARG A 37 -1.97 -24.87 -3.36
CA ARG A 37 -0.60 -24.36 -3.51
C ARG A 37 -0.11 -23.85 -2.15
N PRO A 38 0.97 -24.41 -1.58
CA PRO A 38 1.53 -23.91 -0.34
C PRO A 38 1.90 -22.43 -0.51
N VAL A 39 1.45 -21.59 0.41
CA VAL A 39 1.83 -20.17 0.41
C VAL A 39 3.32 -20.08 0.72
N ASP A 40 4.08 -19.39 -0.13
CA ASP A 40 5.52 -19.20 0.06
C ASP A 40 5.80 -18.49 1.40
N PRO A 41 6.47 -19.15 2.37
CA PRO A 41 6.78 -18.54 3.65
C PRO A 41 7.66 -17.27 3.52
N ALA A 42 8.52 -17.19 2.51
CA ALA A 42 9.37 -16.04 2.28
C ALA A 42 8.54 -14.83 1.82
N LEU A 43 7.55 -15.04 0.95
CA LEU A 43 6.61 -14.01 0.55
C LEU A 43 5.81 -13.48 1.74
N LEU A 44 5.26 -14.36 2.58
CA LEU A 44 4.52 -13.95 3.78
C LEU A 44 5.39 -13.15 4.75
N ALA A 45 6.64 -13.58 4.97
CA ALA A 45 7.57 -12.86 5.82
C ALA A 45 7.91 -11.47 5.25
N PHE A 46 8.10 -11.35 3.93
CA PHE A 46 8.30 -10.06 3.27
C PHE A 46 7.08 -9.13 3.45
N LEU A 47 5.86 -9.62 3.20
CA LEU A 47 4.64 -8.82 3.33
C LEU A 47 4.41 -8.37 4.79
N SER A 48 4.71 -9.24 5.76
CA SER A 48 4.66 -8.90 7.18
C SER A 48 5.68 -7.80 7.52
N ARG A 49 6.94 -7.95 7.05
CA ARG A 49 8.00 -6.93 7.23
C ARG A 49 7.60 -5.59 6.61
N ALA A 50 7.04 -5.60 5.41
CA ALA A 50 6.58 -4.39 4.73
C ALA A 50 5.52 -3.65 5.55
N ARG A 51 4.49 -4.36 6.03
CA ARG A 51 3.45 -3.78 6.88
C ARG A 51 4.03 -3.15 8.14
N SER A 52 4.95 -3.83 8.82
CA SER A 52 5.61 -3.27 10.00
C SER A 52 6.45 -2.03 9.68
N ALA A 53 7.16 -2.02 8.55
CA ALA A 53 7.95 -0.86 8.13
C ALA A 53 7.08 0.37 7.85
N HIS A 54 5.95 0.19 7.15
CA HIS A 54 4.97 1.25 6.93
C HIS A 54 4.37 1.77 8.24
N HIS A 55 4.00 0.88 9.17
CA HIS A 55 3.48 1.31 10.47
C HIS A 55 4.49 2.11 11.30
N ILE A 56 5.77 1.74 11.24
CA ILE A 56 6.84 2.51 11.89
C ILE A 56 7.02 3.87 11.20
N ALA A 57 6.93 3.92 9.87
CA ALA A 57 6.98 5.18 9.12
C ALA A 57 5.81 6.10 9.49
N ASP A 58 4.58 5.58 9.59
CA ASP A 58 3.40 6.31 10.08
C ASP A 58 3.69 6.97 11.43
N GLY A 59 4.12 6.17 12.41
CA GLY A 59 4.41 6.67 13.77
C GLY A 59 5.61 7.63 13.84
N ALA A 60 6.49 7.63 12.85
CA ALA A 60 7.56 8.63 12.72
C ALA A 60 7.02 9.94 12.12
N GLU A 61 6.15 9.86 11.10
CA GLU A 61 5.48 11.03 10.52
C GLU A 61 4.58 11.76 11.52
N GLU A 62 3.83 11.02 12.36
CA GLU A 62 3.02 11.60 13.44
C GLU A 62 3.84 12.44 14.43
N LYS A 63 5.14 12.16 14.52
CA LYS A 63 6.10 12.88 15.38
C LYS A 63 6.93 13.91 14.61
N ASP A 64 6.57 14.19 13.35
CA ASP A 64 7.30 15.04 12.41
C ASP A 64 8.76 14.59 12.14
N ASP A 65 9.08 13.31 12.40
CA ASP A 65 10.38 12.71 12.11
C ASP A 65 10.38 12.07 10.72
N LEU A 66 10.33 12.92 9.70
CA LEU A 66 10.35 12.47 8.30
C LEU A 66 11.66 11.76 7.94
N GLY A 67 12.76 12.06 8.65
CA GLY A 67 14.04 11.39 8.46
C GLY A 67 13.96 9.91 8.81
N ARG A 68 13.38 9.59 9.96
CA ARG A 68 13.15 8.21 10.39
C ARG A 68 12.17 7.46 9.50
N ALA A 69 11.09 8.10 9.06
CA ALA A 69 10.14 7.49 8.13
C ALA A 69 10.84 7.05 6.84
N VAL A 70 11.65 7.93 6.25
CA VAL A 70 12.44 7.64 5.04
C VAL A 70 13.46 6.53 5.28
N GLU A 71 14.18 6.56 6.41
CA GLU A 71 15.19 5.54 6.73
C GLU A 71 14.58 4.13 6.76
N VAL A 72 13.44 3.97 7.43
CA VAL A 72 12.76 2.67 7.59
C VAL A 72 12.28 2.13 6.24
N LEU A 73 11.64 2.97 5.42
CA LEU A 73 11.15 2.56 4.11
C LEU A 73 12.30 2.27 3.13
N ARG A 74 13.42 3.00 3.19
CA ARG A 74 14.63 2.65 2.44
C ARG A 74 15.19 1.30 2.85
N GLY A 75 15.18 0.99 4.15
CA GLY A 75 15.56 -0.33 4.66
C GLY A 75 14.65 -1.46 4.17
N LEU A 76 13.36 -1.18 3.94
CA LEU A 76 12.45 -2.13 3.32
C LEU A 76 12.89 -2.45 1.88
N VAL A 77 13.06 -1.42 1.06
CA VAL A 77 13.45 -1.50 -0.36
C VAL A 77 14.81 -2.16 -0.57
N ALA A 78 15.81 -1.81 0.25
CA ALA A 78 17.16 -2.36 0.14
C ALA A 78 17.34 -3.73 0.82
N GLY A 79 16.30 -4.22 1.50
CA GLY A 79 16.36 -5.45 2.28
C GLY A 79 16.14 -6.72 1.46
N PRO A 80 16.13 -7.89 2.12
CA PRO A 80 15.92 -9.18 1.46
C PRO A 80 14.56 -9.25 0.75
N LEU A 81 14.57 -9.83 -0.46
CA LEU A 81 13.38 -10.06 -1.28
C LEU A 81 13.11 -11.57 -1.44
N PRO A 82 11.83 -11.99 -1.53
CA PRO A 82 11.48 -13.34 -1.94
C PRO A 82 12.04 -13.67 -3.34
N SER A 83 12.37 -14.94 -3.58
CA SER A 83 12.83 -15.39 -4.90
C SER A 83 11.73 -15.31 -5.95
N GLY A 84 12.10 -15.17 -7.22
CA GLY A 84 11.16 -15.24 -8.34
C GLY A 84 10.37 -13.96 -8.64
N ASN A 85 10.59 -12.89 -7.88
CA ASN A 85 9.97 -11.57 -8.08
C ASN A 85 8.44 -11.60 -8.28
N PRO A 86 7.69 -12.16 -7.30
CA PRO A 86 6.25 -12.29 -7.43
C PRO A 86 5.57 -10.91 -7.54
N PRO A 87 4.41 -10.80 -8.21
CA PRO A 87 3.70 -9.54 -8.41
C PRO A 87 3.51 -8.72 -7.14
N GLU A 88 3.14 -9.37 -6.03
CA GLU A 88 2.90 -8.75 -4.73
C GLU A 88 4.13 -8.02 -4.20
N VAL A 89 5.34 -8.53 -4.48
CA VAL A 89 6.60 -7.86 -4.09
C VAL A 89 6.78 -6.58 -4.91
N ARG A 90 6.55 -6.64 -6.23
CA ARG A 90 6.65 -5.46 -7.10
C ARG A 90 5.64 -4.38 -6.72
N GLU A 91 4.42 -4.78 -6.39
CA GLU A 91 3.36 -3.89 -5.95
C GLU A 91 3.70 -3.17 -4.63
N VAL A 92 4.11 -3.93 -3.61
CA VAL A 92 4.55 -3.36 -2.32
C VAL A 92 5.75 -2.45 -2.48
N LEU A 93 6.72 -2.82 -3.32
CA LEU A 93 7.88 -1.97 -3.58
C LEU A 93 7.48 -0.70 -4.35
N SER A 94 6.57 -0.79 -5.33
CA SER A 94 6.04 0.37 -6.06
C SER A 94 5.34 1.35 -5.12
N ASP A 95 4.49 0.86 -4.23
CA ASP A 95 3.82 1.66 -3.20
C ASP A 95 4.82 2.31 -2.22
N THR A 96 5.79 1.52 -1.75
CA THR A 96 6.85 2.02 -0.86
C THR A 96 7.66 3.14 -1.52
N ARG A 97 7.93 3.03 -2.83
CA ARG A 97 8.61 4.05 -3.61
C ARG A 97 7.78 5.31 -3.79
N ALA A 98 6.48 5.18 -4.05
CA ALA A 98 5.56 6.31 -4.05
C ALA A 98 5.59 7.04 -2.70
N ARG A 99 5.55 6.29 -1.58
CA ARG A 99 5.63 6.88 -0.25
C ARG A 99 6.97 7.55 0.06
N LEU A 100 8.09 6.96 -0.36
CA LEU A 100 9.41 7.59 -0.27
C LEU A 100 9.46 8.92 -1.03
N ALA A 101 8.87 8.98 -2.23
CA ALA A 101 8.81 10.19 -3.03
C ALA A 101 7.99 11.30 -2.35
N ASP A 102 6.83 10.97 -1.77
CA ASP A 102 6.04 11.93 -1.01
C ASP A 102 6.85 12.52 0.16
N LEU A 103 7.44 11.64 0.99
CA LEU A 103 8.26 12.03 2.13
C LEU A 103 9.47 12.89 1.75
N GLU A 104 10.21 12.51 0.71
CA GLU A 104 11.37 13.28 0.27
C GLU A 104 10.97 14.64 -0.32
N SER A 105 9.83 14.73 -1.02
CA SER A 105 9.34 16.01 -1.53
C SER A 105 8.90 16.97 -0.42
N ARG A 106 8.33 16.46 0.69
CA ARG A 106 8.01 17.26 1.88
C ARG A 106 9.27 17.83 2.55
N ARG A 107 10.41 17.17 2.39
CA ARG A 107 11.73 17.62 2.85
C ARG A 107 12.46 18.53 1.85
N GLY A 108 11.83 18.87 0.71
CA GLY A 108 12.44 19.65 -0.36
C GLY A 108 13.42 18.87 -1.24
N ASN A 109 13.55 17.56 -1.05
CA ASN A 109 14.46 16.70 -1.80
C ASN A 109 13.84 16.24 -3.13
N PHE A 110 13.41 17.18 -3.98
CA PHE A 110 12.59 16.89 -5.17
C PHE A 110 13.26 15.94 -6.17
N ASP A 111 14.58 15.98 -6.32
CA ASP A 111 15.29 15.09 -7.25
C ASP A 111 15.49 13.67 -6.69
N LYS A 112 15.43 13.51 -5.36
CA LYS A 112 15.35 12.16 -4.76
C LYS A 112 13.94 11.62 -4.96
N ALA A 113 12.93 12.45 -4.69
CA ALA A 113 11.54 12.07 -4.87
C ALA A 113 11.22 11.66 -6.32
N ALA A 114 11.71 12.41 -7.31
CA ALA A 114 11.55 12.06 -8.72
C ALA A 114 12.16 10.69 -9.06
N ARG A 115 13.36 10.40 -8.55
CA ARG A 115 14.01 9.10 -8.73
C ARG A 115 13.24 7.96 -8.08
N ASP A 116 12.71 8.16 -6.87
CA ASP A 116 11.89 7.15 -6.21
C ASP A 116 10.62 6.85 -7.04
N VAL A 117 9.98 7.85 -7.65
CA VAL A 117 8.88 7.63 -8.59
C VAL A 117 9.33 6.82 -9.81
N ASP A 118 10.45 7.19 -10.42
CA ASP A 118 10.98 6.52 -11.62
C ASP A 118 11.29 5.04 -11.33
N ASP A 119 12.01 4.76 -10.24
CA ASP A 119 12.31 3.40 -9.75
C ASP A 119 11.01 2.60 -9.51
N GLY A 120 9.96 3.25 -8.97
CA GLY A 120 8.66 2.62 -8.78
C GLY A 120 7.96 2.28 -10.09
N LEU A 121 8.03 3.16 -11.09
CA LEU A 121 7.41 2.95 -12.40
C LEU A 121 8.09 1.85 -13.22
N GLU A 122 9.37 1.58 -12.97
CA GLU A 122 10.09 0.43 -13.54
C GLU A 122 9.56 -0.92 -13.00
N LEU A 123 9.04 -0.93 -11.77
CA LEU A 123 8.43 -2.13 -11.15
C LEU A 123 6.97 -2.32 -11.61
N ALA A 124 6.24 -1.21 -11.76
CA ALA A 124 4.83 -1.15 -12.14
C ALA A 124 4.65 -1.06 -13.68
N THR A 125 5.07 -2.12 -14.38
CA THR A 125 5.04 -2.18 -15.85
C THR A 125 3.64 -2.32 -16.46
N GLU A 126 2.69 -2.85 -15.69
CA GLU A 126 1.31 -3.06 -16.12
C GLU A 126 0.38 -1.91 -15.70
N THR A 127 -0.77 -1.78 -16.37
CA THR A 127 -1.84 -0.86 -15.94
C THR A 127 -2.47 -1.38 -14.65
N THR A 128 -1.89 -1.00 -13.51
CA THR A 128 -2.36 -1.34 -12.16
C THR A 128 -2.67 -0.09 -11.35
N TYR A 129 -3.36 -0.27 -10.22
CA TYR A 129 -3.56 0.79 -9.23
C TYR A 129 -2.24 1.46 -8.82
N PHE A 130 -1.20 0.67 -8.54
CA PHE A 130 0.11 1.16 -8.10
C PHE A 130 0.79 2.04 -9.13
N ARG A 131 0.66 1.72 -10.43
CA ARG A 131 1.17 2.57 -11.50
C ARG A 131 0.46 3.93 -11.51
N GLY A 132 -0.87 3.92 -11.39
CA GLY A 132 -1.66 5.16 -11.30
C GLY A 132 -1.28 6.00 -10.08
N HIS A 133 -1.07 5.36 -8.92
CA HIS A 133 -0.67 6.04 -7.70
C HIS A 133 0.74 6.68 -7.81
N LEU A 134 1.69 6.03 -8.48
CA LEU A 134 3.01 6.62 -8.74
C LEU A 134 2.92 7.91 -9.59
N PHE A 135 2.03 7.96 -10.58
CA PHE A 135 1.79 9.18 -11.36
C PHE A 135 1.09 10.27 -10.54
N GLU A 136 0.15 9.91 -9.65
CA GLU A 136 -0.45 10.85 -8.71
C GLU A 136 0.62 11.48 -7.81
N VAL A 137 1.48 10.65 -7.21
CA VAL A 137 2.58 11.12 -6.37
C VAL A 137 3.56 11.98 -7.16
N ARG A 138 3.88 11.63 -8.41
CA ARG A 138 4.68 12.50 -9.29
C ARG A 138 4.06 13.89 -9.41
N GLY A 139 2.74 13.97 -9.57
CA GLY A 139 1.99 15.21 -9.57
C GLY A 139 2.23 16.02 -8.30
N LEU A 140 2.05 15.40 -7.13
CA LEU A 140 2.26 16.03 -5.83
C LEU A 140 3.70 16.51 -5.61
N VAL A 141 4.70 15.73 -6.04
CA VAL A 141 6.12 16.10 -5.98
C VAL A 141 6.37 17.37 -6.80
N GLU A 142 5.85 17.43 -8.02
CA GLU A 142 6.03 18.57 -8.92
C GLU A 142 5.25 19.81 -8.46
N GLU A 143 4.07 19.66 -7.84
CA GLU A 143 3.37 20.79 -7.20
C GLU A 143 4.19 21.42 -6.07
N ARG A 144 4.79 20.58 -5.20
CA ARG A 144 5.65 21.07 -4.12
C ARG A 144 6.92 21.71 -4.68
N ARG A 145 7.51 21.12 -5.73
CA ARG A 145 8.65 21.70 -6.46
C ARG A 145 8.29 23.08 -7.02
N ALA A 146 7.14 23.22 -7.68
CA ALA A 146 6.67 24.49 -8.21
C ALA A 146 6.53 25.55 -7.11
N LYS A 147 5.88 25.21 -5.98
CA LYS A 147 5.73 26.12 -4.83
C LYS A 147 7.08 26.56 -4.25
N ALA A 148 8.08 25.68 -4.22
CA ALA A 148 9.42 26.04 -3.79
C ALA A 148 10.10 27.00 -4.78
N LEU A 149 10.02 26.72 -6.08
CA LEU A 149 10.57 27.57 -7.15
C LEU A 149 9.92 28.96 -7.18
N GLU A 150 8.62 29.08 -6.90
CA GLU A 150 7.93 30.37 -6.78
C GLU A 150 8.49 31.22 -5.63
N LYS A 151 8.79 30.60 -4.48
CA LYS A 151 9.42 31.29 -3.35
C LYS A 151 10.85 31.74 -3.66
N GLU A 152 11.51 31.07 -4.60
CA GLU A 152 12.82 31.45 -5.14
C GLU A 152 12.72 32.41 -6.35
N GLU A 153 11.52 32.92 -6.67
CA GLU A 153 11.25 33.81 -7.81
C GLU A 153 11.60 33.21 -9.20
N LYS A 154 11.79 31.89 -9.29
CA LYS A 154 12.08 31.14 -10.52
C LYS A 154 10.81 30.85 -11.30
N THR A 155 10.16 31.90 -11.78
CA THR A 155 8.82 31.86 -12.38
C THR A 155 8.70 30.87 -13.55
N SER A 156 9.68 30.85 -14.47
CA SER A 156 9.63 29.94 -15.63
C SER A 156 9.75 28.46 -15.23
N GLU A 157 10.66 28.14 -14.30
CA GLU A 157 10.84 26.78 -13.80
C GLU A 157 9.62 26.32 -13.00
N ALA A 158 9.02 27.21 -12.20
CA ALA A 158 7.79 26.94 -11.46
C ALA A 158 6.62 26.60 -12.40
N GLN A 159 6.45 27.34 -13.51
CA GLN A 159 5.42 27.03 -14.51
C GLN A 159 5.67 25.69 -15.21
N ALA A 160 6.93 25.38 -15.51
CA ALA A 160 7.28 24.07 -16.06
C ALA A 160 6.95 22.92 -15.08
N ALA A 161 7.23 23.11 -13.78
CA ALA A 161 6.86 22.14 -12.75
C ALA A 161 5.33 21.98 -12.61
N LYS A 162 4.57 23.08 -12.62
CA LYS A 162 3.08 23.02 -12.65
C LYS A 162 2.56 22.23 -13.83
N LYS A 163 3.12 22.45 -15.03
CA LYS A 163 2.73 21.69 -16.21
C LYS A 163 3.00 20.19 -16.02
N ARG A 164 4.19 19.83 -15.54
CA ARG A 164 4.52 18.41 -15.25
C ARG A 164 3.59 17.80 -14.21
N ALA A 165 3.17 18.58 -13.20
CA ALA A 165 2.21 18.12 -12.20
C ALA A 165 0.86 17.77 -12.83
N LEU A 166 0.31 18.67 -13.65
CA LEU A 166 -0.95 18.45 -14.37
C LEU A 166 -0.87 17.25 -15.31
N ASP A 167 0.18 17.17 -16.13
CA ASP A 167 0.39 16.05 -17.05
C ASP A 167 0.43 14.70 -16.27
N ALA A 168 1.02 14.68 -15.08
CA ALA A 168 1.10 13.49 -14.24
C ALA A 168 -0.25 13.11 -13.62
N PHE A 169 -1.04 14.08 -13.15
CA PHE A 169 -2.40 13.80 -12.64
C PHE A 169 -3.33 13.29 -13.74
N GLU A 170 -3.26 13.87 -14.95
CA GLU A 170 -4.04 13.40 -16.10
C GLU A 170 -3.71 11.94 -16.45
N GLU A 171 -2.43 11.57 -16.47
CA GLU A 171 -2.00 10.19 -16.71
C GLU A 171 -2.46 9.25 -15.58
N SER A 172 -2.40 9.70 -14.32
CA SER A 172 -2.93 8.94 -13.18
C SER A 172 -4.43 8.66 -13.35
N MET A 173 -5.22 9.68 -13.66
CA MET A 173 -6.66 9.56 -13.88
C MET A 173 -6.97 8.56 -15.02
N LYS A 174 -6.23 8.64 -16.12
CA LYS A 174 -6.39 7.72 -17.25
C LYS A 174 -6.09 6.27 -16.85
N ILE A 175 -4.99 6.02 -16.15
CA ILE A 175 -4.62 4.67 -15.68
C ILE A 175 -5.68 4.14 -14.72
N GLN A 176 -6.14 4.95 -13.75
CA GLN A 176 -7.16 4.53 -12.80
C GLN A 176 -8.50 4.21 -13.48
N ALA A 177 -8.90 5.00 -14.48
CA ALA A 177 -10.10 4.72 -15.28
C ALA A 177 -10.00 3.36 -16.00
N GLU A 178 -8.83 3.02 -16.56
CA GLU A 178 -8.60 1.72 -17.17
C GLU A 178 -8.63 0.57 -16.15
N VAL A 179 -8.06 0.76 -14.96
CA VAL A 179 -8.14 -0.23 -13.86
C VAL A 179 -9.59 -0.49 -13.48
N ILE A 180 -10.39 0.57 -13.29
CA ILE A 180 -11.82 0.46 -12.96
C ILE A 180 -12.57 -0.29 -14.07
N LYS A 181 -12.33 0.08 -15.34
CA LYS A 181 -12.97 -0.58 -16.48
C LYS A 181 -12.69 -2.08 -16.55
N LYS A 182 -11.49 -2.51 -16.15
CA LYS A 182 -11.10 -3.93 -16.11
C LYS A 182 -11.68 -4.67 -14.91
N ALA A 183 -11.91 -3.98 -13.80
CA ALA A 183 -12.36 -4.59 -12.54
C ALA A 183 -13.89 -4.76 -12.45
N VAL A 184 -14.66 -3.91 -13.12
CA VAL A 184 -16.13 -3.99 -13.11
C VAL A 184 -16.60 -4.98 -14.18
N PRO A 185 -17.32 -6.06 -13.83
CA PRO A 185 -17.93 -6.95 -14.81
C PRO A 185 -18.85 -6.13 -15.72
N THR A 186 -18.67 -6.24 -17.04
CA THR A 186 -19.65 -5.67 -17.97
C THR A 186 -20.93 -6.45 -17.74
N GLU A 187 -21.95 -5.84 -17.13
CA GLU A 187 -23.25 -6.50 -17.03
C GLU A 187 -23.65 -6.90 -18.45
N ALA A 188 -23.83 -8.21 -18.67
CA ALA A 188 -24.47 -8.70 -19.87
C ALA A 188 -25.86 -8.07 -19.87
N GLY A 189 -26.06 -7.05 -20.70
CA GLY A 189 -27.36 -6.43 -20.89
C GLY A 189 -28.42 -7.48 -21.25
N PRO A 190 -29.70 -7.22 -20.93
CA PRO A 190 -30.78 -8.16 -21.15
C PRO A 190 -30.92 -8.61 -22.61
#